data_AF-A0A7J8AN92-F1
#
_entry.id   AF-A0A7J8AN92-F1
#
_cell.length_a   1.000
_cell.length_b   1.000
_cell.length_c   1.000
_cell.angle_alpha   90.00
_cell.angle_beta   90.00
_cell.angle_gamma   90.00
#
_symmetry.space_group_name_H-M   'P 1'
#
loop_
_entity.id
_entity.type
_entity.pdbx_description
1 polymer ?
#
loop_
_entity_poly.entity_id
_entity_poly.type
_entity_poly.pdbx_seq_one_letter_code
_entity_poly.pdbx_strand_id
1 'polypeptide(L)'
;MLLDSAVTNVEKQVQALTNYLWSRHLPVEPGELQRRAEHLEKKFLENSDSFQTEEKLRGAVLHALRKTTYHWQELSYNEGLSLVYMAARLDGGFAAVSRAFHEIRTQLPEFQPKTLMDFGSGTGSVTWAAHSIWGQSLREYMCVDSSAAMLDLAEKLLKGGSENGKLYIPGVFFRQFLPVSPKVQFNVVVSAFSLSELPSKADRAEIVQTLWRKTSDFLILVENGTKAGHCLLMEARDLVLKGKEKSPLDPRPGFVFAPCPHELPCPQLTASKPLACSFSQAYHPIPFSWSKKPKEEKFSMVILARGSPEEANRWPRITQPVLKRPRHVHCHLCCPDGHMQHAVLTARRHGRDLYRCARVSSWGDLLPVTTPSELLPSPVEDPPES
;
A
#
# COMPACT_ATOMS: atom_id res chain seq x y z
N MET A 1 -40.86 -4.70 5.00
CA MET A 1 -40.31 -5.63 6.00
C MET A 1 -38.77 -5.59 6.01
N LEU A 2 -38.15 -4.40 6.19
CA LEU A 2 -36.68 -4.23 6.24
C LEU A 2 -36.25 -3.65 7.59
N LEU A 3 -36.74 -4.25 8.67
CA LEU A 3 -36.38 -3.91 10.06
C LEU A 3 -35.88 -5.12 10.87
N ASP A 4 -35.76 -6.32 10.27
CA ASP A 4 -35.65 -7.57 11.04
C ASP A 4 -34.25 -8.23 11.09
N SER A 5 -33.19 -7.47 10.85
CA SER A 5 -31.88 -7.87 11.39
C SER A 5 -31.15 -6.63 11.88
N ALA A 6 -31.58 -6.13 13.05
CA ALA A 6 -30.74 -5.21 13.81
C ALA A 6 -29.41 -5.95 14.07
N VAL A 7 -28.35 -5.58 13.34
CA VAL A 7 -27.00 -6.03 13.65
C VAL A 7 -26.73 -5.47 15.05
N THR A 8 -26.88 -6.31 16.06
CA THR A 8 -26.73 -5.87 17.44
C THR A 8 -25.26 -5.55 17.67
N ASN A 9 -24.98 -4.43 18.35
CA ASN A 9 -23.62 -4.07 18.77
C ASN A 9 -22.64 -3.79 17.60
N VAL A 10 -23.13 -3.19 16.50
CA VAL A 10 -22.32 -2.83 15.30
C VAL A 10 -21.03 -2.09 15.66
N GLU A 11 -21.10 -1.12 16.57
CA GLU A 11 -19.92 -0.32 16.96
C GLU A 11 -18.77 -1.20 17.49
N LYS A 12 -19.07 -2.16 18.38
CA LYS A 12 -18.03 -3.07 18.90
C LYS A 12 -17.55 -4.05 17.83
N GLN A 13 -18.43 -4.51 16.94
CA GLN A 13 -18.03 -5.36 15.81
C GLN A 13 -17.11 -4.62 14.85
N VAL A 14 -17.42 -3.37 14.52
CA VAL A 14 -16.59 -2.47 13.71
C VAL A 14 -15.23 -2.28 14.38
N GLN A 15 -15.20 -1.94 15.67
CA GLN A 15 -13.93 -1.74 16.38
C GLN A 15 -13.09 -3.03 16.44
N ALA A 16 -13.74 -4.18 16.68
CA ALA A 16 -13.07 -5.48 16.69
C ALA A 16 -12.49 -5.84 15.31
N LEU A 17 -13.27 -5.65 14.24
CA LEU A 17 -12.84 -5.91 12.88
C LEU A 17 -11.70 -4.97 12.47
N THR A 18 -11.79 -3.68 12.75
CA THR A 18 -10.71 -2.70 12.47
C THR A 18 -9.42 -3.12 13.16
N ASN A 19 -9.47 -3.47 14.44
CA ASN A 19 -8.29 -3.92 15.19
C ASN A 19 -7.73 -5.25 14.65
N TYR A 20 -8.62 -6.17 14.26
CA TYR A 20 -8.24 -7.44 13.67
C TYR A 20 -7.51 -7.22 12.34
N LEU A 21 -8.12 -6.50 11.39
CA LEU A 21 -7.52 -6.20 10.09
C LEU A 21 -6.17 -5.50 10.22
N TRP A 22 -6.04 -4.56 11.16
CA TRP A 22 -4.78 -3.85 11.41
C TRP A 22 -3.67 -4.75 11.98
N SER A 23 -4.04 -5.76 12.77
CA SER A 23 -3.10 -6.69 13.42
C SER A 23 -2.83 -7.96 12.63
N ARG A 24 -3.48 -8.14 11.46
CA ARG A 24 -3.24 -9.29 10.59
C ARG A 24 -1.79 -9.33 10.10
N HIS A 25 -1.22 -10.52 10.17
CA HIS A 25 0.09 -10.83 9.59
C HIS A 25 -0.13 -11.73 8.37
N LEU A 26 0.87 -11.79 7.49
CA LEU A 26 0.82 -12.71 6.35
C LEU A 26 0.86 -14.17 6.82
N PRO A 27 0.25 -15.10 6.05
CA PRO A 27 0.44 -16.53 6.24
C PRO A 27 1.93 -16.89 6.30
N VAL A 28 2.32 -17.73 7.25
CA VAL A 28 3.71 -18.22 7.33
C VAL A 28 3.92 -19.30 6.29
N GLU A 29 4.90 -19.11 5.42
CA GLU A 29 5.17 -20.06 4.33
C GLU A 29 5.71 -21.40 4.86
N PRO A 30 5.40 -22.54 4.22
CA PRO A 30 5.86 -23.86 4.66
C PRO A 30 7.38 -23.96 4.87
N GLY A 31 8.18 -23.36 3.97
CA GLY A 31 9.64 -23.34 4.10
C GLY A 31 10.17 -22.45 5.21
N GLU A 32 9.41 -21.47 5.69
CA GLU A 32 9.75 -20.71 6.90
C GLU A 32 9.42 -21.52 8.16
N LEU A 33 8.26 -22.19 8.17
CA LEU A 33 7.89 -23.09 9.27
C LEU A 33 8.92 -24.21 9.44
N GLN A 34 9.41 -24.78 8.35
CA GLN A 34 10.45 -25.81 8.37
C GLN A 34 11.76 -25.30 8.99
N ARG A 35 12.26 -24.13 8.54
CA ARG A 35 13.48 -23.52 9.12
C ARG A 35 13.32 -23.19 10.60
N ARG A 36 12.13 -22.72 11.03
CA ARG A 36 11.83 -22.48 12.44
C ARG A 36 11.81 -23.79 13.23
N ALA A 37 11.29 -24.87 12.65
CA ALA A 37 11.30 -26.20 13.26
C ALA A 37 12.73 -26.68 13.51
N GLU A 38 13.59 -26.63 12.47
CA GLU A 38 15.02 -27.00 12.54
C GLU A 38 15.77 -26.17 13.59
N HIS A 39 15.50 -24.87 13.68
CA HIS A 39 16.12 -24.01 14.69
C HIS A 39 15.68 -24.36 16.12
N LEU A 40 14.38 -24.63 16.32
CA LEU A 40 13.85 -25.04 17.63
C LEU A 40 14.38 -26.42 18.04
N GLU A 41 14.49 -27.34 17.10
CA GLU A 41 15.08 -28.65 17.31
C GLU A 41 16.53 -28.52 17.77
N LYS A 42 17.35 -27.74 17.05
CA LYS A 42 18.73 -27.45 17.45
C LYS A 42 18.80 -26.82 18.84
N LYS A 43 17.96 -25.83 19.11
CA LYS A 43 17.91 -25.15 20.41
C LYS A 43 17.51 -26.10 21.55
N PHE A 44 16.60 -27.03 21.31
CA PHE A 44 16.18 -28.00 22.32
C PHE A 44 17.24 -29.08 22.56
N LEU A 45 17.97 -29.48 21.52
CA LEU A 45 19.14 -30.37 21.63
C LEU A 45 20.30 -29.69 22.39
N GLU A 46 20.56 -28.40 22.13
CA GLU A 46 21.61 -27.63 22.82
C GLU A 46 21.32 -27.37 24.31
N ASN A 47 20.03 -27.32 24.70
CA ASN A 47 19.62 -27.01 26.08
C ASN A 47 19.23 -28.25 26.91
N SER A 48 19.36 -29.47 26.40
CA SER A 48 18.88 -30.64 27.15
C SER A 48 19.44 -32.01 26.80
N ASP A 49 19.86 -32.74 27.85
CA ASP A 49 19.88 -34.21 27.92
C ASP A 49 18.46 -34.82 28.10
N SER A 50 17.40 -34.01 28.09
CA SER A 50 16.05 -34.41 28.58
C SER A 50 15.13 -35.11 27.59
N PHE A 51 15.41 -35.05 26.28
CA PHE A 51 14.57 -35.70 25.28
C PHE A 51 15.03 -37.15 25.06
N GLN A 52 14.48 -38.07 25.86
CA GLN A 52 14.81 -39.50 25.79
C GLN A 52 14.39 -40.18 24.48
N THR A 53 13.51 -39.57 23.69
CA THR A 53 13.05 -40.10 22.39
C THR A 53 12.82 -38.98 21.37
N GLU A 54 13.08 -39.28 20.10
CA GLU A 54 12.85 -38.38 18.97
C GLU A 54 11.39 -37.90 18.88
N GLU A 55 10.43 -38.75 19.26
CA GLU A 55 9.01 -38.39 19.33
C GLU A 55 8.71 -37.29 20.36
N LYS A 56 9.37 -37.31 21.53
CA LYS A 56 9.19 -36.27 22.55
C LYS A 56 9.77 -34.94 22.08
N LEU A 57 10.92 -34.96 21.41
CA LEU A 57 11.54 -33.79 20.80
C LEU A 57 10.62 -33.20 19.72
N ARG A 58 10.14 -34.04 18.79
CA ARG A 58 9.20 -33.64 17.74
C ARG A 58 7.91 -33.06 18.31
N GLY A 59 7.36 -33.67 19.36
CA GLY A 59 6.19 -33.16 20.08
C GLY A 59 6.43 -31.77 20.69
N ALA A 60 7.58 -31.54 21.32
CA ALA A 60 7.95 -30.25 21.89
C ALA A 60 8.17 -29.18 20.82
N VAL A 61 8.82 -29.52 19.70
CA VAL A 61 9.00 -28.62 18.54
C VAL A 61 7.64 -28.23 17.97
N LEU A 62 6.75 -29.19 17.70
CA LEU A 62 5.41 -28.91 17.18
C LEU A 62 4.57 -28.05 18.14
N HIS A 63 4.66 -28.30 19.45
CA HIS A 63 3.98 -27.48 20.46
C HIS A 63 4.50 -26.04 20.49
N ALA A 64 5.83 -25.86 20.44
CA ALA A 64 6.46 -24.55 20.39
C ALA A 64 6.10 -23.81 19.09
N LEU A 65 6.10 -24.50 17.95
CA LEU A 65 5.68 -23.94 16.67
C LEU A 65 4.22 -23.48 16.71
N ARG A 66 3.30 -24.30 17.21
CA ARG A 66 1.87 -23.92 17.33
C ARG A 66 1.67 -22.68 18.21
N LYS A 67 2.46 -22.54 19.29
CA LYS A 67 2.37 -21.38 20.19
C LYS A 67 2.98 -20.09 19.61
N THR A 68 3.96 -20.21 18.72
CA THR A 68 4.73 -19.06 18.20
C THR A 68 4.34 -18.66 16.78
N THR A 69 3.61 -19.52 16.07
CA THR A 69 3.14 -19.28 14.71
C THR A 69 1.83 -18.53 14.72
N TYR A 70 1.76 -17.44 13.96
CA TYR A 70 0.51 -16.72 13.75
C TYR A 70 -0.48 -17.61 12.99
N HIS A 71 -1.67 -17.80 13.57
CA HIS A 71 -2.73 -18.59 12.93
C HIS A 71 -3.53 -17.70 11.97
N TRP A 72 -3.06 -17.65 10.74
CA TRP A 72 -3.77 -16.96 9.67
C TRP A 72 -5.08 -17.68 9.35
N GLN A 73 -6.15 -16.90 9.19
CA GLN A 73 -7.46 -17.39 8.77
C GLN A 73 -7.97 -16.55 7.61
N GLU A 74 -8.50 -17.24 6.60
CA GLU A 74 -9.19 -16.61 5.49
C GLU A 74 -10.45 -15.91 5.97
N LEU A 75 -10.69 -14.69 5.49
CA LEU A 75 -11.91 -13.95 5.76
C LEU A 75 -12.93 -14.26 4.68
N SER A 76 -14.03 -14.92 5.06
CA SER A 76 -15.16 -15.14 4.18
C SER A 76 -16.23 -14.08 4.45
N TYR A 77 -16.39 -13.15 3.50
CA TYR A 77 -17.33 -12.06 3.61
C TYR A 77 -18.74 -12.49 3.17
N ASN A 78 -19.65 -12.58 4.13
CA ASN A 78 -21.09 -12.69 3.93
C ASN A 78 -21.76 -11.30 4.04
N GLU A 79 -23.08 -11.23 3.85
CA GLU A 79 -23.83 -9.96 3.91
C GLU A 79 -23.57 -9.16 5.19
N GLY A 80 -23.64 -9.82 6.35
CA GLY A 80 -23.44 -9.18 7.65
C GLY A 80 -22.01 -8.65 7.86
N LEU A 81 -21.00 -9.48 7.59
CA LEU A 81 -19.60 -9.07 7.73
C LEU A 81 -19.22 -7.99 6.71
N SER A 82 -19.81 -8.00 5.51
CA SER A 82 -19.61 -6.96 4.49
C SER A 82 -20.12 -5.60 4.95
N LEU A 83 -21.26 -5.55 5.64
CA LEU A 83 -21.77 -4.31 6.27
C LEU A 83 -20.84 -3.80 7.38
N VAL A 84 -20.35 -4.70 8.23
CA VAL A 84 -19.38 -4.34 9.28
C VAL A 84 -18.08 -3.84 8.66
N TYR A 85 -17.59 -4.49 7.60
CA TYR A 85 -16.41 -4.07 6.87
C TYR A 85 -16.60 -2.68 6.23
N MET A 86 -17.73 -2.44 5.59
CA MET A 86 -18.09 -1.12 5.03
C MET A 86 -17.99 -0.04 6.11
N ALA A 87 -18.62 -0.26 7.26
CA ALA A 87 -18.60 0.71 8.36
C ALA A 87 -17.22 0.88 9.01
N ALA A 88 -16.34 -0.13 8.89
CA ALA A 88 -14.99 -0.13 9.45
C ALA A 88 -13.93 0.49 8.52
N ARG A 89 -14.07 0.32 7.20
CA ARG A 89 -12.97 0.51 6.25
C ARG A 89 -13.31 1.33 5.00
N LEU A 90 -14.57 1.56 4.63
CA LEU A 90 -14.90 2.22 3.36
C LEU A 90 -14.31 3.63 3.27
N ASP A 91 -14.45 4.44 4.33
CA ASP A 91 -13.96 5.81 4.40
C ASP A 91 -12.42 5.90 4.49
N GLY A 92 -11.80 5.06 5.31
CA GLY A 92 -10.34 4.94 5.38
C GLY A 92 -9.74 4.47 4.04
N GLY A 93 -10.35 3.45 3.42
CA GLY A 93 -9.95 2.95 2.10
C GLY A 93 -10.05 4.02 1.02
N PHE A 94 -11.16 4.76 1.00
CA PHE A 94 -11.34 5.91 0.12
C PHE A 94 -10.24 6.96 0.33
N ALA A 95 -9.90 7.28 1.57
CA ALA A 95 -8.88 8.28 1.90
C ALA A 95 -7.48 7.86 1.40
N ALA A 96 -7.06 6.62 1.66
CA ALA A 96 -5.76 6.10 1.23
C ALA A 96 -5.63 6.07 -0.30
N VAL A 97 -6.66 5.56 -0.99
CA VAL A 97 -6.67 5.48 -2.46
C VAL A 97 -6.74 6.87 -3.10
N SER A 98 -7.54 7.79 -2.53
CA SER A 98 -7.57 9.18 -2.99
C SER A 98 -6.20 9.84 -2.88
N ARG A 99 -5.46 9.58 -1.79
CA ARG A 99 -4.10 10.09 -1.61
C ARG A 99 -3.11 9.49 -2.62
N ALA A 100 -3.28 8.22 -3.02
CA ALA A 100 -2.49 7.60 -4.08
C ALA A 100 -2.79 8.19 -5.46
N PHE A 101 -4.07 8.34 -5.83
CA PHE A 101 -4.46 8.98 -7.08
C PHE A 101 -4.02 10.45 -7.16
N HIS A 102 -3.99 11.15 -6.03
CA HIS A 102 -3.49 12.51 -5.96
C HIS A 102 -2.00 12.62 -6.31
N GLU A 103 -1.16 11.60 -6.05
CA GLU A 103 0.23 11.59 -6.54
C GLU A 103 0.28 11.68 -8.07
N ILE A 104 -0.54 10.87 -8.75
CA ILE A 104 -0.59 10.84 -10.21
C ILE A 104 -1.12 12.17 -10.74
N ARG A 105 -2.25 12.65 -10.21
CA ARG A 105 -2.86 13.91 -10.66
C ARG A 105 -1.92 15.11 -10.49
N THR A 106 -1.18 15.16 -9.39
CA THR A 106 -0.30 16.31 -9.09
C THR A 106 0.95 16.31 -9.96
N GLN A 107 1.52 15.13 -10.24
CA GLN A 107 2.72 15.00 -11.07
C GLN A 107 2.40 14.97 -12.58
N LEU A 108 1.22 14.46 -12.96
CA LEU A 108 0.74 14.36 -14.35
C LEU A 108 -0.72 14.87 -14.46
N PRO A 109 -0.94 16.20 -14.43
CA PRO A 109 -2.29 16.79 -14.46
C PRO A 109 -3.10 16.46 -15.72
N GLU A 110 -2.42 16.24 -16.85
CA GLU A 110 -3.03 15.93 -18.15
C GLU A 110 -3.44 14.45 -18.30
N PHE A 111 -3.11 13.60 -17.32
CA PHE A 111 -3.45 12.18 -17.38
C PHE A 111 -4.97 11.97 -17.25
N GLN A 112 -5.57 11.44 -18.32
CA GLN A 112 -7.02 11.20 -18.44
C GLN A 112 -7.29 9.72 -18.74
N PRO A 113 -7.33 8.84 -17.72
CA PRO A 113 -7.61 7.43 -17.92
C PRO A 113 -9.05 7.23 -18.37
N LYS A 114 -9.26 6.24 -19.24
CA LYS A 114 -10.58 5.84 -19.76
C LYS A 114 -11.11 4.57 -19.10
N THR A 115 -10.21 3.67 -18.70
CA THR A 115 -10.57 2.37 -18.12
C THR A 115 -9.82 2.14 -16.81
N LEU A 116 -10.53 1.61 -15.81
CA LEU A 116 -9.97 1.25 -14.51
C LEU A 116 -10.38 -0.17 -14.12
N MET A 117 -9.44 -0.95 -13.58
CA MET A 117 -9.72 -2.23 -12.93
C MET A 117 -9.34 -2.17 -11.45
N ASP A 118 -10.25 -2.62 -10.60
CA ASP A 118 -10.09 -2.68 -9.15
C ASP A 118 -10.14 -4.14 -8.70
N PHE A 119 -8.99 -4.70 -8.29
CA PHE A 119 -8.86 -6.07 -7.81
C PHE A 119 -8.97 -6.13 -6.28
N GLY A 120 -9.87 -6.99 -5.80
CA GLY A 120 -10.31 -7.01 -4.42
C GLY A 120 -11.11 -5.75 -4.09
N SER A 121 -12.07 -5.40 -4.97
CA SER A 121 -12.77 -4.12 -4.93
C SER A 121 -13.59 -3.90 -3.66
N GLY A 122 -13.96 -4.97 -2.96
CA GLY A 122 -14.73 -4.95 -1.73
C GLY A 122 -15.98 -4.10 -1.85
N THR A 123 -16.06 -3.05 -1.03
CA THR A 123 -17.18 -2.11 -0.97
C THR A 123 -17.11 -0.95 -1.98
N GLY A 124 -16.14 -0.99 -2.90
CA GLY A 124 -16.03 -0.05 -4.03
C GLY A 124 -15.32 1.27 -3.71
N SER A 125 -14.46 1.31 -2.69
CA SER A 125 -13.75 2.54 -2.27
C SER A 125 -12.94 3.19 -3.41
N VAL A 126 -12.31 2.37 -4.25
CA VAL A 126 -11.52 2.81 -5.40
C VAL A 126 -12.40 3.49 -6.45
N THR A 127 -13.58 2.94 -6.74
CA THR A 127 -14.52 3.52 -7.71
C THR A 127 -14.93 4.94 -7.31
N TRP A 128 -15.28 5.15 -6.03
CA TRP A 128 -15.61 6.48 -5.51
C TRP A 128 -14.42 7.44 -5.61
N ALA A 129 -13.23 7.01 -5.19
CA ALA A 129 -12.01 7.82 -5.24
C ALA A 129 -11.64 8.20 -6.68
N ALA A 130 -11.70 7.24 -7.62
CA ALA A 130 -11.36 7.44 -9.01
C ALA A 130 -12.35 8.37 -9.71
N HIS A 131 -13.66 8.22 -9.44
CA HIS A 131 -14.67 9.11 -9.99
C HIS A 131 -14.51 10.55 -9.50
N SER A 132 -14.08 10.76 -8.25
CA SER A 132 -13.82 12.11 -7.71
C SER A 132 -12.69 12.87 -8.42
N ILE A 133 -11.76 12.14 -9.06
CA ILE A 133 -10.59 12.72 -9.73
C ILE A 133 -10.74 12.70 -11.25
N TRP A 134 -11.16 11.57 -11.82
CA TRP A 134 -11.21 11.31 -13.27
C TRP A 134 -12.62 10.99 -13.79
N GLY A 135 -13.68 11.33 -13.06
CA GLY A 135 -15.06 11.00 -13.44
C GLY A 135 -15.51 11.54 -14.81
N GLN A 136 -14.82 12.55 -15.35
CA GLN A 136 -15.07 13.09 -16.69
C GLN A 136 -14.43 12.27 -17.82
N SER A 137 -13.32 11.56 -17.56
CA SER A 137 -12.59 10.80 -18.57
C SER A 137 -12.84 9.29 -18.48
N LEU A 138 -13.03 8.76 -17.27
CA LEU A 138 -13.33 7.35 -17.05
C LEU A 138 -14.68 6.99 -17.68
N ARG A 139 -14.70 5.83 -18.36
CA ARG A 139 -15.87 5.28 -19.05
C ARG A 139 -16.21 3.89 -18.55
N GLU A 140 -15.21 3.15 -18.08
CA GLU A 140 -15.36 1.78 -17.60
C GLU A 140 -14.61 1.61 -16.27
N TYR A 141 -15.32 1.08 -15.27
CA TYR A 141 -14.80 0.63 -13.99
C TYR A 141 -15.10 -0.87 -13.86
N MET A 142 -14.05 -1.69 -13.82
CA MET A 142 -14.15 -3.13 -13.64
C MET A 142 -13.80 -3.49 -12.19
N CYS A 143 -14.81 -3.71 -11.36
CA CYS A 143 -14.67 -4.13 -9.98
C CYS A 143 -14.64 -5.65 -9.88
N VAL A 144 -13.54 -6.21 -9.37
CA VAL A 144 -13.33 -7.64 -9.22
C VAL A 144 -13.17 -8.00 -7.76
N ASP A 145 -14.04 -8.85 -7.22
CA ASP A 145 -13.96 -9.35 -5.84
C ASP A 145 -14.53 -10.76 -5.72
N SER A 146 -13.88 -11.64 -4.97
CA SER A 146 -14.34 -13.02 -4.82
C SER A 146 -15.67 -13.13 -4.07
N SER A 147 -15.97 -12.18 -3.17
CA SER A 147 -17.20 -12.16 -2.38
C SER A 147 -18.36 -11.53 -3.16
N ALA A 148 -19.38 -12.34 -3.47
CA ALA A 148 -20.64 -11.85 -4.03
C ALA A 148 -21.30 -10.82 -3.09
N ALA A 149 -21.27 -11.05 -1.77
CA ALA A 149 -21.88 -10.16 -0.80
C ALA A 149 -21.23 -8.76 -0.78
N MET A 150 -19.91 -8.67 -1.00
CA MET A 150 -19.20 -7.39 -1.15
C MET A 150 -19.63 -6.67 -2.43
N LEU A 151 -19.69 -7.39 -3.56
CA LEU A 151 -20.10 -6.82 -4.85
C LEU A 151 -21.55 -6.31 -4.79
N ASP A 152 -22.47 -7.10 -4.23
CA ASP A 152 -23.88 -6.72 -4.06
C ASP A 152 -24.02 -5.46 -3.18
N LEU A 153 -23.24 -5.39 -2.09
CA LEU A 153 -23.20 -4.20 -1.23
C LEU A 153 -22.63 -2.99 -1.96
N ALA A 154 -21.53 -3.15 -2.71
CA ALA A 154 -20.93 -2.07 -3.49
C ALA A 154 -21.90 -1.53 -4.57
N GLU A 155 -22.60 -2.41 -5.27
CA GLU A 155 -23.62 -2.02 -6.24
C GLU A 155 -24.77 -1.26 -5.56
N LYS A 156 -25.26 -1.77 -4.42
CA LYS A 156 -26.32 -1.12 -3.63
C LYS A 156 -25.89 0.28 -3.17
N LEU A 157 -24.64 0.45 -2.73
CA LEU A 157 -24.09 1.76 -2.37
C LEU A 157 -24.07 2.73 -3.56
N LEU A 158 -23.66 2.26 -4.74
CA LEU A 158 -23.67 3.08 -5.96
C LEU A 158 -25.07 3.46 -6.42
N LYS A 159 -26.11 2.73 -6.01
CA LYS A 159 -27.53 3.05 -6.26
C LYS A 159 -28.16 3.89 -5.14
N GLY A 160 -27.37 4.34 -4.16
CA GLY A 160 -27.87 5.12 -3.02
C GLY A 160 -28.70 4.32 -2.03
N GLY A 161 -28.47 3.01 -1.95
CA GLY A 161 -29.23 2.10 -1.09
C GLY A 161 -30.52 1.55 -1.72
N SER A 162 -30.89 2.05 -2.90
CA SER A 162 -32.08 1.58 -3.64
C SER A 162 -31.77 0.33 -4.46
N GLU A 163 -32.66 -0.66 -4.43
CA GLU A 163 -32.50 -1.89 -5.23
C GLU A 163 -32.65 -1.61 -6.74
N ASN A 164 -33.55 -0.70 -7.09
CA ASN A 164 -33.88 -0.33 -8.48
C ASN A 164 -33.33 1.06 -8.87
N GLY A 165 -32.43 1.63 -8.06
CA GLY A 165 -31.82 2.92 -8.33
C GLY A 165 -30.92 2.88 -9.56
N LYS A 166 -30.79 4.01 -10.25
CA LYS A 166 -29.72 4.20 -11.24
C LYS A 166 -28.39 4.37 -10.50
N LEU A 167 -27.32 3.81 -11.05
CA LEU A 167 -25.98 4.03 -10.54
C LEU A 167 -25.64 5.53 -10.57
N TYR A 168 -25.12 6.07 -9.46
CA TYR A 168 -24.56 7.41 -9.40
C TYR A 168 -23.33 7.56 -10.31
N ILE A 169 -22.57 6.47 -10.47
CA ILE A 169 -21.41 6.40 -11.35
C ILE A 169 -21.75 5.43 -12.49
N PRO A 170 -21.90 5.90 -13.74
CA PRO A 170 -22.17 5.03 -14.87
C PRO A 170 -20.93 4.23 -15.27
N GLY A 171 -21.13 3.09 -15.96
CA GLY A 171 -20.03 2.29 -16.51
C GLY A 171 -19.29 1.44 -15.49
N VAL A 172 -19.92 1.14 -14.35
CA VAL A 172 -19.36 0.24 -13.33
C VAL A 172 -19.86 -1.19 -13.56
N PHE A 173 -18.92 -2.13 -13.61
CA PHE A 173 -19.16 -3.54 -13.83
C PHE A 173 -18.57 -4.35 -12.68
N PHE A 174 -19.34 -5.31 -12.17
CA PHE A 174 -18.93 -6.21 -11.08
C PHE A 174 -18.70 -7.62 -11.59
N ARG A 175 -17.60 -8.25 -11.15
CA ARG A 175 -17.20 -9.62 -11.53
C ARG A 175 -16.55 -10.33 -10.35
N GLN A 176 -16.78 -11.64 -10.23
CA GLN A 176 -16.09 -12.44 -9.19
C GLN A 176 -14.70 -12.93 -9.60
N PHE A 177 -14.41 -12.89 -10.91
CA PHE A 177 -13.18 -13.43 -11.47
C PHE A 177 -12.51 -12.41 -12.37
N LEU A 178 -11.18 -12.45 -12.39
CA LEU A 178 -10.38 -11.63 -13.30
C LEU A 178 -10.68 -11.98 -14.76
N PRO A 179 -10.63 -11.00 -15.69
CA PRO A 179 -10.77 -11.29 -17.11
C PRO A 179 -9.71 -12.27 -17.60
N VAL A 180 -10.13 -13.43 -18.11
CA VAL A 180 -9.23 -14.52 -18.55
C VAL A 180 -8.33 -14.08 -19.70
N SER A 181 -8.86 -13.26 -20.62
CA SER A 181 -8.10 -12.81 -21.80
C SER A 181 -6.92 -11.93 -21.38
N PRO A 182 -5.67 -12.29 -21.71
CA PRO A 182 -4.51 -11.47 -21.40
C PRO A 182 -4.47 -10.19 -22.23
N LYS A 183 -5.19 -10.14 -23.36
CA LYS A 183 -5.22 -8.99 -24.28
C LYS A 183 -5.93 -7.76 -23.73
N VAL A 184 -6.76 -7.93 -22.70
CA VAL A 184 -7.49 -6.82 -22.08
C VAL A 184 -6.58 -6.13 -21.07
N GLN A 185 -6.29 -4.86 -21.32
CA GLN A 185 -5.54 -3.98 -20.42
C GLN A 185 -6.40 -2.77 -20.02
N PHE A 186 -6.08 -2.19 -18.86
CA PHE A 186 -6.73 -1.02 -18.30
C PHE A 186 -5.71 0.11 -18.13
N ASN A 187 -6.13 1.37 -18.27
CA ASN A 187 -5.24 2.52 -18.02
C ASN A 187 -4.73 2.49 -16.58
N VAL A 188 -5.64 2.24 -15.63
CA VAL A 188 -5.32 2.15 -14.21
C VAL A 188 -5.76 0.80 -13.66
N VAL A 189 -4.84 0.10 -13.00
CA VAL A 189 -5.12 -1.12 -12.24
C VAL A 189 -4.83 -0.84 -10.77
N VAL A 190 -5.76 -1.14 -9.89
CA VAL A 190 -5.64 -0.92 -8.45
C VAL A 190 -5.84 -2.22 -7.70
N SER A 191 -5.06 -2.42 -6.65
CA SER A 191 -5.39 -3.34 -5.57
C SER A 191 -5.15 -2.64 -4.24
N ALA A 192 -6.22 -2.45 -3.48
CA ALA A 192 -6.20 -1.71 -2.23
C ALA A 192 -6.66 -2.59 -1.06
N PHE A 193 -5.73 -2.90 -0.17
CA PHE A 193 -5.93 -3.73 1.03
C PHE A 193 -6.35 -5.18 0.74
N SER A 194 -6.02 -5.70 -0.45
CA SER A 194 -6.46 -7.03 -0.91
C SER A 194 -5.32 -8.04 -1.04
N LEU A 195 -4.07 -7.61 -1.28
CA LEU A 195 -2.95 -8.54 -1.45
C LEU A 195 -2.61 -9.26 -0.15
N SER A 196 -2.81 -8.60 1.00
CA SER A 196 -2.63 -9.20 2.33
C SER A 196 -3.69 -10.25 2.69
N GLU A 197 -4.78 -10.35 1.92
CA GLU A 197 -5.84 -11.35 2.10
C GLU A 197 -5.57 -12.65 1.31
N LEU A 198 -4.56 -12.66 0.44
CA LEU A 198 -4.22 -13.84 -0.37
C LEU A 198 -3.46 -14.90 0.46
N PRO A 199 -3.78 -16.20 0.28
CA PRO A 199 -3.40 -17.26 1.22
C PRO A 199 -1.94 -17.70 1.15
N SER A 200 -1.21 -17.39 0.08
CA SER A 200 0.22 -17.72 -0.03
C SER A 200 1.03 -16.68 -0.78
N LYS A 201 2.35 -16.72 -0.61
CA LYS A 201 3.30 -15.90 -1.37
C LYS A 201 3.24 -16.19 -2.87
N ALA A 202 2.98 -17.45 -3.25
CA ALA A 202 2.84 -17.84 -4.64
C ALA A 202 1.61 -17.18 -5.28
N ASP A 203 0.45 -17.24 -4.61
CA ASP A 203 -0.78 -16.61 -5.09
C ASP A 203 -0.61 -15.09 -5.23
N ARG A 204 0.03 -14.46 -4.23
CA ARG A 204 0.35 -13.02 -4.29
C ARG A 204 1.23 -12.68 -5.48
N ALA A 205 2.27 -13.48 -5.75
CA ALA A 205 3.15 -13.26 -6.88
C ALA A 205 2.44 -13.42 -8.23
N GLU A 206 1.62 -14.46 -8.37
CA GLU A 206 0.84 -14.72 -9.59
C GLU A 206 -0.18 -13.61 -9.86
N ILE A 207 -0.90 -13.17 -8.82
CA ILE A 207 -1.85 -12.07 -8.91
C ILE A 207 -1.13 -10.78 -9.29
N VAL A 208 -0.04 -10.40 -8.61
CA VAL A 208 0.70 -9.17 -8.94
C VAL A 208 1.19 -9.18 -10.40
N GLN A 209 1.70 -10.31 -10.89
CA GLN A 209 2.09 -10.45 -12.31
C GLN A 209 0.89 -10.32 -13.24
N THR A 210 -0.26 -10.89 -12.87
CA THR A 210 -1.50 -10.79 -13.65
C THR A 210 -2.03 -9.36 -13.69
N LEU A 211 -2.02 -8.64 -12.57
CA LEU A 211 -2.39 -7.23 -12.50
C LEU A 211 -1.46 -6.38 -13.36
N TRP A 212 -0.15 -6.64 -13.32
CA TRP A 212 0.82 -5.95 -14.16
C TRP A 212 0.60 -6.20 -15.65
N ARG A 213 0.30 -7.43 -16.07
CA ARG A 213 -0.09 -7.74 -17.45
C ARG A 213 -1.33 -6.98 -17.92
N LYS A 214 -2.27 -6.73 -17.01
CA LYS A 214 -3.49 -5.97 -17.29
C LYS A 214 -3.31 -4.46 -17.20
N THR A 215 -2.10 -3.98 -16.88
CA THR A 215 -1.81 -2.56 -16.72
C THR A 215 -1.21 -1.98 -17.97
N SER A 216 -1.87 -0.97 -18.54
CA SER A 216 -1.35 -0.18 -19.66
C SER A 216 -0.64 1.11 -19.23
N ASP A 217 -1.06 1.79 -18.16
CA ASP A 217 -0.36 2.99 -17.68
C ASP A 217 0.11 2.83 -16.23
N PHE A 218 -0.80 2.68 -15.25
CA PHE A 218 -0.47 2.65 -13.82
C PHE A 218 -1.00 1.42 -13.08
N LEU A 219 -0.13 0.78 -12.30
CA LEU A 219 -0.46 -0.23 -11.30
C LEU A 219 -0.29 0.39 -9.91
N ILE A 220 -1.37 0.47 -9.15
CA ILE A 220 -1.42 1.10 -7.83
C ILE A 220 -1.72 0.04 -6.79
N LEU A 221 -0.79 -0.16 -5.87
CA LEU A 221 -0.91 -1.11 -4.77
C LEU A 221 -0.92 -0.35 -3.45
N VAL A 222 -1.95 -0.57 -2.65
CA VAL A 222 -2.14 0.08 -1.34
C VAL A 222 -2.37 -0.99 -0.29
N GLU A 223 -1.67 -0.89 0.84
CA GLU A 223 -1.79 -1.83 1.96
C GLU A 223 -1.76 -1.10 3.30
N ASN A 224 -2.09 -1.80 4.38
CA ASN A 224 -2.00 -1.23 5.72
C ASN A 224 -0.59 -0.68 5.99
N GLY A 225 -0.51 0.45 6.71
CA GLY A 225 0.75 1.14 7.04
C GLY A 225 1.59 0.44 8.12
N THR A 226 1.57 -0.89 8.12
CA THR A 226 2.28 -1.79 9.02
C THR A 226 3.57 -2.29 8.36
N LYS A 227 4.46 -2.92 9.16
CA LYS A 227 5.67 -3.54 8.59
C LYS A 227 5.33 -4.65 7.61
N ALA A 228 4.31 -5.45 7.90
CA ALA A 228 3.85 -6.52 7.01
C ALA A 228 3.35 -5.97 5.66
N GLY A 229 2.50 -4.94 5.69
CA GLY A 229 2.00 -4.29 4.47
C GLY A 229 3.13 -3.64 3.67
N HIS A 230 4.06 -2.94 4.32
CA HIS A 230 5.23 -2.38 3.65
C HIS A 230 6.11 -3.45 3.00
N CYS A 231 6.46 -4.52 3.70
CA CYS A 231 7.25 -5.62 3.13
C CYS A 231 6.55 -6.25 1.94
N LEU A 232 5.23 -6.50 2.05
CA LEU A 232 4.42 -7.05 0.97
C LEU A 232 4.49 -6.19 -0.30
N LEU A 233 4.34 -4.86 -0.16
CA LEU A 233 4.43 -3.95 -1.29
C LEU A 233 5.83 -3.89 -1.91
N MET A 234 6.90 -4.03 -1.11
CA MET A 234 8.26 -4.09 -1.62
C MET A 234 8.54 -5.40 -2.38
N GLU A 235 7.98 -6.53 -1.93
CA GLU A 235 8.02 -7.78 -2.69
C GLU A 235 7.29 -7.64 -4.03
N ALA A 236 6.08 -7.06 -4.03
CA ALA A 236 5.31 -6.81 -5.26
C ALA A 236 6.04 -5.87 -6.23
N ARG A 237 6.64 -4.79 -5.70
CA ARG A 237 7.50 -3.86 -6.45
C ARG A 237 8.64 -4.60 -7.13
N ASP A 238 9.39 -5.39 -6.38
CA ASP A 238 10.54 -6.11 -6.91
C ASP A 238 10.14 -7.16 -7.94
N LEU A 239 8.99 -7.82 -7.76
CA LEU A 239 8.44 -8.75 -8.76
C LEU A 239 8.13 -8.05 -10.09
N VAL A 240 7.58 -6.84 -10.06
CA VAL A 240 7.28 -6.09 -11.30
C VAL A 240 8.55 -5.53 -11.96
N LEU A 241 9.45 -4.95 -11.17
CA LEU A 241 10.66 -4.30 -11.71
C LEU A 241 11.71 -5.31 -12.21
N LYS A 242 11.86 -6.45 -11.53
CA LYS A 242 12.88 -7.46 -11.83
C LYS A 242 12.30 -8.68 -12.55
N GLY A 243 10.99 -8.85 -12.53
CA GLY A 243 10.32 -9.97 -13.17
C GLY A 243 10.53 -9.95 -14.68
N LYS A 244 10.96 -11.10 -15.23
CA LYS A 244 11.04 -11.29 -16.66
C LYS A 244 9.80 -12.02 -17.13
N GLU A 245 8.95 -11.33 -17.89
CA GLU A 245 7.88 -12.01 -18.62
C GLU A 245 8.46 -12.66 -19.87
N LYS A 246 8.13 -13.92 -20.11
CA LYS A 246 8.68 -14.68 -21.26
C LYS A 246 8.23 -14.11 -22.61
N SER A 247 7.01 -13.55 -22.67
CA SER A 247 6.41 -12.97 -23.88
C SER A 247 5.43 -11.86 -23.47
N PRO A 248 5.93 -10.66 -23.13
CA PRO A 248 5.07 -9.58 -22.68
C PRO A 248 4.20 -9.04 -23.81
N LEU A 249 2.93 -8.75 -23.52
CA LEU A 249 2.03 -8.05 -24.46
C LEU A 249 2.43 -6.59 -24.62
N ASP A 250 2.93 -5.98 -23.55
CA ASP A 250 3.49 -4.63 -23.56
C ASP A 250 4.99 -4.71 -23.25
N PRO A 251 5.88 -4.39 -24.22
CA PRO A 251 7.32 -4.48 -24.04
C PRO A 251 7.90 -3.36 -23.17
N ARG A 252 7.12 -2.32 -22.85
CA ARG A 252 7.61 -1.20 -22.02
C ARG A 252 7.96 -1.71 -20.62
N PRO A 253 9.14 -1.34 -20.09
CA PRO A 253 9.52 -1.72 -18.74
C PRO A 253 8.60 -1.06 -17.71
N GLY A 254 8.65 -1.57 -16.48
CA GLY A 254 8.03 -0.91 -15.33
C GLY A 254 9.04 -0.03 -14.62
N PHE A 255 8.60 1.12 -14.12
CA PHE A 255 9.38 1.96 -13.21
C PHE A 255 8.56 2.40 -12.01
N VAL A 256 9.23 2.91 -10.97
CA VAL A 256 8.53 3.42 -9.78
C VAL A 256 8.15 4.88 -10.02
N PHE A 257 6.84 5.12 -10.11
CA PHE A 257 6.28 6.47 -10.17
C PHE A 257 6.23 7.10 -8.78
N ALA A 258 5.77 6.35 -7.79
CA ALA A 258 5.73 6.77 -6.39
C ALA A 258 5.71 5.53 -5.46
N PRO A 259 6.03 5.66 -4.17
CA PRO A 259 6.59 6.83 -3.51
C PRO A 259 8.12 6.88 -3.59
N CYS A 260 8.79 5.75 -3.85
CA CYS A 260 10.26 5.73 -3.85
C CYS A 260 10.79 6.58 -5.02
N PRO A 261 11.75 7.49 -4.77
CA PRO A 261 12.40 8.24 -5.84
C PRO A 261 13.50 7.42 -6.56
N HIS A 262 13.46 6.09 -6.45
CA HIS A 262 14.48 5.17 -6.94
C HIS A 262 13.93 3.74 -7.13
N GLU A 263 14.64 2.94 -7.92
CA GLU A 263 14.39 1.50 -8.17
C GLU A 263 15.28 0.57 -7.32
N LEU A 264 16.20 1.14 -6.52
CA LEU A 264 17.09 0.40 -5.61
C LEU A 264 16.33 -0.28 -4.45
N PRO A 265 16.95 -1.23 -3.70
CA PRO A 265 16.36 -1.80 -2.49
C PRO A 265 15.93 -0.71 -1.50
N CYS A 266 14.76 -0.87 -0.88
CA CYS A 266 14.21 0.14 0.03
C CYS A 266 15.08 0.28 1.28
N PRO A 267 15.65 1.47 1.58
CA PRO A 267 16.57 1.63 2.70
C PRO A 267 15.88 1.55 4.07
N GLN A 268 14.55 1.67 4.11
CA GLN A 268 13.76 1.44 5.34
C GLN A 268 13.76 -0.02 5.79
N LEU A 269 13.96 -0.97 4.85
CA LEU A 269 14.05 -2.39 5.17
C LEU A 269 15.47 -2.82 5.55
N THR A 270 16.49 -2.13 5.05
CA THR A 270 17.91 -2.43 5.32
C THR A 270 18.46 -1.71 6.55
N ALA A 271 17.73 -0.72 7.07
CA ALA A 271 18.11 0.00 8.28
C ALA A 271 18.22 -0.93 9.50
N SER A 272 19.13 -0.59 10.45
CA SER A 272 19.33 -1.34 11.70
C SER A 272 18.06 -1.51 12.54
N LYS A 273 17.14 -0.56 12.44
CA LYS A 273 15.79 -0.64 13.01
C LYS A 273 14.77 -0.44 11.89
N PRO A 274 14.28 -1.52 11.25
CA PRO A 274 13.34 -1.39 10.14
C PRO A 274 12.04 -0.71 10.57
N LEU A 275 11.68 0.35 9.86
CA LEU A 275 10.40 1.05 9.99
C LEU A 275 9.55 0.80 8.73
N ALA A 276 8.23 0.83 8.88
CA ALA A 276 7.34 0.76 7.73
C ALA A 276 7.38 2.10 6.97
N CYS A 277 7.71 2.08 5.69
CA CYS A 277 7.50 3.25 4.82
C CYS A 277 5.99 3.40 4.60
N SER A 278 5.37 4.23 5.43
CA SER A 278 3.93 4.46 5.46
C SER A 278 3.64 5.95 5.28
N PHE A 279 2.37 6.29 5.12
CA PHE A 279 1.83 7.64 4.98
C PHE A 279 0.56 7.75 5.83
N SER A 280 0.13 8.99 6.10
CA SER A 280 -1.11 9.27 6.83
C SER A 280 -1.99 10.18 6.01
N GLN A 281 -3.28 9.86 5.91
CA GLN A 281 -4.29 10.73 5.31
C GLN A 281 -5.41 10.97 6.32
N ALA A 282 -5.60 12.24 6.70
CA ALA A 282 -6.76 12.64 7.49
C ALA A 282 -8.04 12.61 6.65
N TYR A 283 -9.14 12.15 7.24
CA TYR A 283 -10.44 12.09 6.58
C TYR A 283 -11.60 12.30 7.56
N HIS A 284 -12.75 12.69 7.02
CA HIS A 284 -14.00 12.74 7.75
C HIS A 284 -14.71 11.38 7.60
N PRO A 285 -15.00 10.67 8.69
CA PRO A 285 -15.63 9.36 8.60
C PRO A 285 -17.08 9.47 8.14
N ILE A 286 -17.65 8.34 7.69
CA ILE A 286 -19.10 8.23 7.45
C ILE A 286 -19.83 8.58 8.77
N PRO A 287 -20.90 9.40 8.73
CA PRO A 287 -21.52 9.99 9.92
C PRO A 287 -22.39 9.01 10.72
N PHE A 288 -21.81 7.87 11.11
CA PHE A 288 -22.40 6.97 12.11
C PHE A 288 -22.45 7.66 13.48
N SER A 289 -23.38 7.24 14.35
CA SER A 289 -23.59 7.85 15.67
C SER A 289 -22.34 7.84 16.58
N TRP A 290 -21.44 6.87 16.37
CA TRP A 290 -20.15 6.74 17.08
C TRP A 290 -18.97 7.48 16.40
N SER A 291 -19.14 8.00 15.18
CA SER A 291 -18.07 8.61 14.38
C SER A 291 -18.20 10.14 14.34
N LYS A 292 -17.70 10.82 15.40
CA LYS A 292 -17.86 12.29 15.58
C LYS A 292 -16.61 13.13 15.30
N LYS A 293 -15.45 12.50 15.16
CA LYS A 293 -14.16 13.18 15.01
C LYS A 293 -13.50 12.79 13.68
N PRO A 294 -12.71 13.70 13.06
CA PRO A 294 -11.81 13.33 11.99
C PRO A 294 -10.91 12.16 12.41
N LYS A 295 -10.63 11.27 11.47
CA LYS A 295 -9.75 10.11 11.65
C LYS A 295 -8.54 10.24 10.73
N GLU A 296 -7.53 9.43 10.99
CA GLU A 296 -6.37 9.28 10.11
C GLU A 296 -6.29 7.84 9.62
N GLU A 297 -6.13 7.67 8.32
CA GLU A 297 -5.82 6.39 7.71
C GLU A 297 -4.31 6.28 7.49
N LYS A 298 -3.69 5.25 8.07
CA LYS A 298 -2.27 5.00 7.91
C LYS A 298 -2.05 3.83 6.96
N PHE A 299 -1.40 4.08 5.83
CA PHE A 299 -1.26 3.13 4.74
C PHE A 299 0.16 3.14 4.17
N SER A 300 0.52 2.09 3.45
CA SER A 300 1.69 2.06 2.57
C SER A 300 1.17 2.02 1.13
N MET A 301 1.90 2.62 0.19
CA MET A 301 1.52 2.56 -1.23
C MET A 301 2.75 2.36 -2.10
N VAL A 302 2.53 1.78 -3.27
CA VAL A 302 3.47 1.73 -4.39
C VAL A 302 2.67 1.97 -5.67
N ILE A 303 3.16 2.90 -6.51
CA ILE A 303 2.61 3.22 -7.82
C ILE A 303 3.70 2.90 -8.84
N LEU A 304 3.42 1.92 -9.70
CA LEU A 304 4.28 1.47 -10.78
C LEU A 304 3.68 1.94 -12.10
N ALA A 305 4.53 2.39 -13.01
CA ALA A 305 4.09 2.89 -14.30
C ALA A 305 4.80 2.17 -15.45
N ARG A 306 4.12 2.05 -16.58
CA ARG A 306 4.69 1.53 -17.83
C ARG A 306 5.55 2.62 -18.50
N GLY A 307 6.69 2.23 -19.03
CA GLY A 307 7.62 3.10 -19.73
C GLY A 307 8.89 3.37 -18.92
N SER A 308 9.45 4.56 -19.11
CA SER A 308 10.61 5.05 -18.38
C SER A 308 10.25 6.35 -17.68
N PRO A 309 10.86 6.64 -16.52
CA PRO A 309 10.69 7.94 -15.88
C PRO A 309 11.18 9.05 -16.84
N GLU A 310 10.45 10.16 -16.91
CA GLU A 310 10.97 11.37 -17.56
C GLU A 310 12.22 11.85 -16.80
N GLU A 311 13.15 12.53 -17.48
CA GLU A 311 14.42 13.03 -16.91
C GLU A 311 14.26 14.05 -15.75
N ALA A 312 13.04 14.27 -15.27
CA ALA A 312 12.74 15.18 -14.18
C ALA A 312 13.49 14.82 -12.90
N ASN A 313 13.85 15.87 -12.15
CA ASN A 313 14.54 15.77 -10.87
C ASN A 313 13.74 14.89 -9.89
N ARG A 314 14.26 13.68 -9.61
CA ARG A 314 13.70 12.80 -8.59
C ARG A 314 14.01 13.41 -7.22
N TRP A 315 13.11 14.22 -6.69
CA TRP A 315 13.32 14.81 -5.38
C TRP A 315 13.22 13.78 -4.26
N PRO A 316 14.00 13.92 -3.17
CA PRO A 316 13.85 13.07 -2.01
C PRO A 316 12.42 13.10 -1.43
N ARG A 317 11.96 11.94 -0.98
CA ARG A 317 10.63 11.73 -0.38
C ARG A 317 10.72 11.84 1.14
N ILE A 318 9.91 12.68 1.76
CA ILE A 318 9.75 12.68 3.22
C ILE A 318 9.06 11.39 3.67
N THR A 319 9.72 10.60 4.53
CA THR A 319 9.21 9.29 4.99
C THR A 319 8.71 9.26 6.43
N GLN A 320 8.71 10.40 7.14
CA GLN A 320 8.22 10.51 8.52
C GLN A 320 7.58 11.89 8.75
N PRO A 321 6.76 12.07 9.81
CA PRO A 321 6.25 13.39 10.18
C PRO A 321 7.36 14.44 10.33
N VAL A 322 7.16 15.60 9.71
CA VAL A 322 8.12 16.70 9.73
C VAL A 322 8.19 17.32 11.13
N LEU A 323 9.38 17.36 11.74
CA LEU A 323 9.55 17.94 13.08
C LEU A 323 9.89 19.42 12.97
N LYS A 324 8.89 20.26 13.23
CA LYS A 324 9.00 21.73 13.18
C LYS A 324 9.55 22.24 14.51
N ARG A 325 10.77 22.80 14.50
CA ARG A 325 11.38 23.43 15.68
C ARG A 325 11.56 24.94 15.45
N PRO A 326 11.85 25.71 16.50
CA PRO A 326 12.27 27.10 16.34
C PRO A 326 13.55 27.16 15.49
N ARG A 327 13.52 27.91 14.37
CA ARG A 327 14.65 28.18 13.47
C ARG A 327 15.20 27.00 12.65
N HIS A 328 14.69 25.78 12.82
CA HIS A 328 15.09 24.63 12.04
C HIS A 328 13.96 23.61 11.87
N VAL A 329 14.06 22.77 10.84
CA VAL A 329 13.09 21.71 10.53
C VAL A 329 13.84 20.41 10.29
N HIS A 330 13.44 19.32 10.94
CA HIS A 330 13.99 18.00 10.66
C HIS A 330 13.11 17.25 9.66
N CYS A 331 13.73 16.75 8.60
CA CYS A 331 13.11 15.89 7.60
C CYS A 331 13.88 14.57 7.50
N HIS A 332 13.16 13.45 7.56
CA HIS A 332 13.71 12.14 7.24
C HIS A 332 13.36 11.81 5.79
N LEU A 333 14.38 11.68 4.94
CA LEU A 333 14.26 11.64 3.50
C LEU A 333 14.72 10.28 2.97
N CYS A 334 13.96 9.72 2.03
CA CYS A 334 14.42 8.67 1.14
C CYS A 334 14.96 9.35 -0.12
N CYS A 335 16.22 9.14 -0.44
CA CYS A 335 16.92 9.83 -1.51
C CYS A 335 16.99 8.98 -2.80
N PRO A 336 17.17 9.60 -3.99
CA PRO A 336 17.22 8.89 -5.27
C PRO A 336 18.36 7.88 -5.40
N ASP A 337 19.41 8.05 -4.61
CA ASP A 337 20.56 7.16 -4.52
C ASP A 337 20.28 5.91 -3.66
N GLY A 338 19.06 5.76 -3.13
CA GLY A 338 18.65 4.63 -2.32
C GLY A 338 19.09 4.72 -0.86
N HIS A 339 19.55 5.88 -0.37
CA HIS A 339 19.90 6.07 1.04
C HIS A 339 18.84 6.84 1.82
N MET A 340 18.82 6.64 3.14
CA MET A 340 18.08 7.47 4.08
C MET A 340 18.94 8.64 4.54
N GLN A 341 18.39 9.85 4.51
CA GLN A 341 19.05 11.05 5.03
C GLN A 341 18.20 11.73 6.11
N HIS A 342 18.86 12.22 7.16
CA HIS A 342 18.28 13.15 8.12
C HIS A 342 18.72 14.58 7.79
N ALA A 343 17.85 15.36 7.16
CA ALA A 343 18.11 16.75 6.81
C ALA A 343 17.64 17.70 7.91
N VAL A 344 18.52 18.60 8.35
CA VAL A 344 18.19 19.69 9.30
C VAL A 344 18.20 21.02 8.55
N LEU A 345 17.03 21.44 8.10
CA LEU A 345 16.86 22.59 7.22
C LEU A 345 16.70 23.88 8.04
N THR A 346 17.44 24.92 7.63
CA THR A 346 17.46 26.23 8.29
C THR A 346 17.46 27.33 7.23
N ALA A 347 16.80 28.45 7.54
CA ALA A 347 16.75 29.61 6.62
C ALA A 347 18.14 30.16 6.27
N ARG A 348 19.10 30.06 7.20
CA ARG A 348 20.47 30.58 7.01
C ARG A 348 21.31 29.69 6.11
N ARG A 349 21.26 28.37 6.28
CA ARG A 349 22.14 27.43 5.55
C ARG A 349 21.54 26.98 4.21
N HIS A 350 20.22 26.94 4.11
CA HIS A 350 19.52 26.33 2.96
C HIS A 350 18.62 27.32 2.21
N GLY A 351 18.68 28.62 2.56
CA GLY A 351 17.81 29.64 1.99
C GLY A 351 16.41 29.68 2.64
N ARG A 352 15.75 30.83 2.49
CA ARG A 352 14.42 31.07 3.11
C ARG A 352 13.32 30.23 2.46
N ASP A 353 13.40 29.98 1.16
CA ASP A 353 12.34 29.31 0.41
C ASP A 353 12.28 27.83 0.69
N LEU A 354 13.42 27.11 0.64
CA LEU A 354 13.49 25.70 1.03
C LEU A 354 13.12 25.50 2.51
N TYR A 355 13.54 26.42 3.40
CA TYR A 355 13.12 26.39 4.80
C TYR A 355 11.59 26.57 4.95
N ARG A 356 10.98 27.51 4.24
CA ARG A 356 9.52 27.70 4.24
C ARG A 356 8.78 26.49 3.67
N CYS A 357 9.26 25.96 2.54
CA CYS A 357 8.77 24.74 1.91
C CYS A 357 8.77 23.57 2.91
N ALA A 358 9.91 23.30 3.56
CA ALA A 358 10.02 22.25 4.57
C ALA A 358 9.07 22.46 5.76
N ARG A 359 8.80 23.70 6.18
CA ARG A 359 7.87 23.98 7.29
C ARG A 359 6.41 23.69 6.95
N VAL A 360 6.02 23.80 5.68
CA VAL A 360 4.65 23.52 5.23
C VAL A 360 4.51 22.10 4.66
N SER A 361 5.62 21.41 4.43
CA SER A 361 5.64 20.02 3.98
C SER A 361 5.04 19.07 5.02
N SER A 362 4.45 18.02 4.52
CA SER A 362 3.79 16.94 5.23
C SER A 362 4.51 15.61 4.99
N TRP A 363 4.11 14.60 5.76
CA TRP A 363 4.59 13.24 5.58
C TRP A 363 4.18 12.73 4.20
N GLY A 364 5.16 12.40 3.36
CA GLY A 364 4.90 12.01 1.99
C GLY A 364 4.89 13.17 1.00
N ASP A 365 5.57 14.31 1.28
CA ASP A 365 5.80 15.39 0.28
C ASP A 365 7.18 15.37 -0.41
N LEU A 366 7.17 15.71 -1.70
CA LEU A 366 8.30 16.07 -2.57
C LEU A 366 9.16 17.15 -1.91
N LEU A 367 10.40 16.89 -1.48
CA LEU A 367 11.23 17.97 -0.93
C LEU A 367 12.40 18.27 -1.87
N PRO A 368 12.51 19.49 -2.44
CA PRO A 368 13.56 19.86 -3.40
C PRO A 368 14.90 20.15 -2.69
N VAL A 369 15.35 19.20 -1.88
CA VAL A 369 16.69 19.19 -1.28
C VAL A 369 17.61 18.51 -2.28
N THR A 370 18.49 19.27 -2.91
CA THR A 370 19.66 18.71 -3.56
C THR A 370 20.58 18.19 -2.46
N THR A 371 20.71 16.88 -2.36
CA THR A 371 21.79 16.28 -1.56
C THR A 371 23.11 16.85 -2.08
N PRO A 372 23.97 17.44 -1.25
CA PRO A 372 25.31 17.77 -1.69
C PRO A 372 26.05 16.46 -1.92
N SER A 373 25.97 15.92 -3.14
CA SER A 373 27.09 15.15 -3.68
C SER A 373 28.22 16.17 -3.73
N GLU A 374 29.21 15.98 -2.86
CA GLU A 374 30.49 16.69 -2.81
C GLU A 374 30.41 18.17 -3.20
N LEU A 375 30.46 19.06 -2.19
CA LEU A 375 31.12 20.35 -2.44
C LEU A 375 32.52 20.00 -2.95
N LEU A 376 32.70 19.99 -4.28
CA LEU A 376 34.00 20.15 -4.89
C LEU A 376 34.66 21.30 -4.14
N PRO A 377 35.85 21.12 -3.54
CA PRO A 377 36.54 22.24 -2.94
C PRO A 377 36.63 23.33 -4.01
N SER A 378 36.17 24.53 -3.65
CA SER A 378 36.32 25.73 -4.46
C SER A 378 37.73 25.73 -5.06
N PRO A 379 37.91 26.02 -6.36
CA PRO A 379 39.26 26.16 -6.89
C PRO A 379 39.97 27.21 -6.05
N VAL A 380 41.07 26.81 -5.43
CA VAL A 380 42.01 27.72 -4.79
C VAL A 380 42.48 28.64 -5.91
N GLU A 381 42.08 29.91 -5.87
CA GLU A 381 42.71 30.93 -6.70
C GLU A 381 44.18 31.02 -6.26
N ASP A 382 45.07 30.44 -7.06
CA ASP A 382 46.49 30.71 -6.91
C ASP A 382 46.72 32.22 -7.16
N PRO A 383 47.54 32.88 -6.33
CA PRO A 383 47.82 34.30 -6.50
C PRO A 383 48.60 34.50 -7.82
N PRO A 384 48.47 35.67 -8.46
CA PRO A 384 49.16 35.93 -9.72
C PRO A 384 50.67 35.97 -9.48
N GLU A 385 51.41 35.10 -10.15
CA GLU A 385 52.87 35.21 -10.26
C GLU A 385 53.21 36.54 -10.95
N SER A 386 54.12 37.27 -10.31
CA SER A 386 54.71 38.54 -10.77
C SER A 386 55.95 38.28 -11.61
#